data_AF-A0A7V5Y6W6-F1
#
_entry.id   AF-A0A7V5Y6W6-F1
#
_cell.length_a   1.000
_cell.length_b   1.000
_cell.length_c   1.000
_cell.angle_alpha   90.00
_cell.angle_beta   90.00
_cell.angle_gamma   90.00
#
_symmetry.space_group_name_H-M   'P 1'
#
loop_
_entity.id
_entity.type
_entity.pdbx_description
1 polymer ?
#
loop_
_entity_poly.entity_id
_entity_poly.type
_entity_poly.pdbx_seq_one_letter_code
_entity_poly.pdbx_strand_id
1 'polypeptide(L)'
;MAKTKISVQEIAKELEVPAKRLQQILTELGVSDEEARRGLDPDTAQTIKEMAQEMREELRTLLLPTEMTVRDLAQAMERSPTEIQRHLMVRYKKLVAPHQKLDKETIEQVVADFGLKVRWEEPQPAVVQPIAPMPPTGPQPRPPVVTIMGHVDHGKTSLLDYIRKTRVAEREYGGITQHIGAYQAEYHGKLITFLDTPGHEAFTAMRARGAQVTDIVVLVVAADDGVMPQTVEAIHHAKNANVPIIVAINKIDKPDANPDRAMQQLTEHGLIPAKWGGETEVVLVSAITGQGVDELLETILLTAELMDLKADPSAPFYGTVIEAKLDKGRGPVATILVRQGTLRRGDVLVVGKTWGKVRAMFDHTGKTVERATPATPVEVMGLNDVPVAGDPAERVESETRAREIATERQEAEREQKLGQIGRRPSLQELFKQMQAGEIKSLNIILKADTYGSVEAIRDALLKLEKPQGVEIKIISANVGNITEADIDFAIAAEAIVLGFNV
;
A
#
# COMPACT_ATOMS: atom_id res chain seq x y z
N MET A 1 2.00 -66.70 26.73
CA MET A 1 2.29 -65.63 27.72
C MET A 1 1.72 -64.35 27.13
N ALA A 2 0.73 -63.74 27.77
CA ALA A 2 0.14 -62.49 27.31
C ALA A 2 1.20 -61.39 27.40
N LYS A 3 1.60 -60.80 26.26
CA LYS A 3 2.51 -59.66 26.23
C LYS A 3 1.83 -58.49 26.96
N THR A 4 2.42 -58.04 28.06
CA THR A 4 1.91 -56.91 28.86
C THR A 4 1.96 -55.66 27.99
N LYS A 5 0.79 -55.12 27.65
CA LYS A 5 0.69 -53.91 26.83
C LYS A 5 1.07 -52.69 27.67
N ILE A 6 1.97 -51.84 27.15
CA ILE A 6 2.48 -50.67 27.87
C ILE A 6 1.65 -49.44 27.48
N SER A 7 1.29 -48.61 28.46
CA SER A 7 0.50 -47.40 28.20
C SER A 7 1.37 -46.18 27.86
N VAL A 8 0.87 -45.31 26.97
CA VAL A 8 1.54 -44.05 26.58
C VAL A 8 1.76 -43.12 27.79
N GLN A 9 0.90 -43.21 28.81
CA GLN A 9 1.02 -42.42 30.05
C GLN A 9 2.18 -42.88 30.94
N GLU A 10 2.47 -44.18 31.00
CA GLU A 10 3.63 -44.71 31.75
C GLU A 10 4.94 -44.29 31.08
N ILE A 11 5.00 -44.34 29.74
CA ILE A 11 6.16 -43.90 28.96
C ILE A 11 6.40 -42.39 29.12
N ALA A 12 5.34 -41.57 29.07
CA ALA A 12 5.43 -40.12 29.29
C ALA A 12 5.93 -39.77 30.70
N LYS A 13 5.50 -40.53 31.71
CA LYS A 13 5.91 -40.36 33.11
C LYS A 13 7.37 -40.79 33.36
N GLU A 14 7.83 -41.83 32.67
CA GLU A 14 9.21 -42.34 32.75
C GLU A 14 10.21 -41.41 32.04
N LEU A 15 9.77 -40.68 31.00
CA LEU A 15 10.60 -39.74 30.23
C LEU A 15 10.50 -38.27 30.70
N GLU A 16 9.65 -37.97 31.69
CA GLU A 16 9.35 -36.61 32.18
C GLU A 16 8.84 -35.64 31.09
N VAL A 17 7.94 -36.11 30.21
CA VAL A 17 7.45 -35.36 29.06
C VAL A 17 5.93 -35.21 29.13
N PRO A 18 5.32 -34.08 28.68
CA PRO A 18 3.87 -33.94 28.59
C PRO A 18 3.24 -35.04 27.72
N ALA A 19 2.26 -35.77 28.28
CA ALA A 19 1.66 -36.93 27.62
C ALA A 19 0.93 -36.58 26.32
N LYS A 20 0.40 -35.36 26.24
CA LYS A 20 -0.35 -34.86 25.07
C LYS A 20 0.55 -34.58 23.86
N ARG A 21 1.84 -34.27 24.09
CA ARG A 21 2.81 -34.03 23.03
C ARG A 21 3.41 -35.31 22.49
N LEU A 22 3.62 -36.29 23.37
CA LEU A 22 3.93 -37.67 22.97
C LEU A 22 2.81 -38.24 22.08
N GLN A 23 1.54 -37.93 22.41
CA GLN A 23 0.39 -38.30 21.56
C GLN A 23 0.39 -37.59 20.20
N GLN A 24 0.62 -36.27 20.15
CA GLN A 24 0.67 -35.52 18.88
C GLN A 24 1.73 -36.06 17.90
N ILE A 25 2.93 -36.39 18.39
CA ILE A 25 4.00 -36.95 17.55
C ILE A 25 3.69 -38.39 17.12
N LEU A 26 3.04 -39.19 17.97
CA LEU A 26 2.54 -40.52 17.57
C LEU A 26 1.52 -40.41 16.44
N THR A 27 0.65 -39.39 16.47
CA THR A 27 -0.28 -39.09 15.39
C THR A 27 0.43 -38.62 14.11
N GLU A 28 1.46 -37.78 14.21
CA GLU A 28 2.29 -37.34 13.06
C GLU A 28 3.09 -38.50 12.43
N LEU A 29 3.48 -39.49 13.22
CA LEU A 29 4.15 -40.71 12.77
C LEU A 29 3.19 -41.80 12.27
N GLY A 30 1.88 -41.50 12.19
CA GLY A 30 0.87 -42.37 11.58
C GLY A 30 0.29 -43.45 12.50
N VAL A 31 0.52 -43.39 13.81
CA VAL A 31 -0.10 -44.29 14.79
C VAL A 31 -1.48 -43.76 15.17
N SER A 32 -2.50 -44.60 15.05
CA SER A 32 -3.89 -44.19 15.31
C SER A 32 -4.16 -43.98 16.82
N ASP A 33 -5.00 -42.99 17.14
CA ASP A 33 -5.41 -42.67 18.53
C ASP A 33 -6.06 -43.87 19.27
N GLU A 34 -6.63 -44.82 18.52
CA GLU A 34 -7.22 -46.04 19.06
C GLU A 34 -6.17 -47.09 19.50
N GLU A 35 -5.05 -47.17 18.78
CA GLU A 35 -3.92 -48.06 19.13
C GLU A 35 -3.13 -47.54 20.33
N ALA A 36 -2.96 -46.22 20.41
CA ALA A 36 -2.34 -45.55 21.57
C ALA A 36 -3.12 -45.79 22.89
N ARG A 37 -4.45 -45.96 22.80
CA ARG A 37 -5.33 -46.25 23.96
C ARG A 37 -5.42 -47.73 24.32
N ARG A 38 -5.25 -48.65 23.37
CA ARG A 38 -5.33 -50.11 23.59
C ARG A 38 -4.04 -50.72 24.14
N GLY A 39 -2.98 -49.94 24.25
CA GLY A 39 -1.68 -50.33 24.77
C GLY A 39 -0.76 -50.91 23.68
N LEU A 40 0.49 -50.46 23.69
CA LEU A 40 1.49 -50.73 22.65
C LEU A 40 2.15 -52.10 22.86
N ASP A 41 2.49 -52.78 21.77
CA ASP A 41 3.29 -54.00 21.81
C ASP A 41 4.72 -53.71 22.33
N PRO A 42 5.39 -54.65 23.02
CA PRO A 42 6.69 -54.43 23.65
C PRO A 42 7.79 -53.95 22.69
N ASP A 43 7.78 -54.46 21.45
CA ASP A 43 8.76 -54.07 20.42
C ASP A 43 8.50 -52.63 19.95
N THR A 44 7.25 -52.24 19.73
CA THR A 44 6.86 -50.87 19.36
C THR A 44 7.11 -49.87 20.48
N ALA A 45 6.85 -50.27 21.74
CA ALA A 45 7.14 -49.45 22.91
C ALA A 45 8.65 -49.19 23.08
N GLN A 46 9.49 -50.15 22.68
CA GLN A 46 10.95 -50.01 22.75
C GLN A 46 11.48 -49.08 21.66
N THR A 47 10.97 -49.17 20.42
CA THR A 47 11.29 -48.21 19.34
C THR A 47 10.83 -46.80 19.67
N ILE A 48 9.62 -46.64 20.24
CA ILE A 48 9.12 -45.33 20.70
C ILE A 48 10.00 -44.78 21.83
N LYS A 49 10.50 -45.63 22.74
CA LYS A 49 11.43 -45.22 23.81
C LYS A 49 12.77 -44.74 23.27
N GLU A 50 13.35 -45.43 22.28
CA GLU A 50 14.61 -45.03 21.65
C GLU A 50 14.45 -43.72 20.86
N MET A 51 13.39 -43.58 20.07
CA MET A 51 13.10 -42.33 19.34
C MET A 51 12.77 -41.16 20.27
N ALA A 52 12.03 -41.38 21.35
CA ALA A 52 11.73 -40.35 22.34
C ALA A 52 12.97 -39.95 23.17
N GLN A 53 13.97 -40.83 23.28
CA GLN A 53 15.28 -40.49 23.85
C GLN A 53 16.11 -39.63 22.90
N GLU A 54 16.08 -39.89 21.58
CA GLU A 54 16.76 -39.05 20.58
C GLU A 54 16.12 -37.66 20.45
N MET A 55 14.78 -37.58 20.49
CA MET A 55 14.03 -36.31 20.40
C MET A 55 13.82 -35.63 21.77
N ARG A 56 14.50 -36.08 22.82
CA ARG A 56 14.28 -35.61 24.21
C ARG A 56 14.50 -34.12 24.40
N GLU A 57 15.45 -33.53 23.67
CA GLU A 57 15.71 -32.08 23.67
C GLU A 57 14.56 -31.28 23.00
N GLU A 58 13.98 -31.80 21.91
CA GLU A 58 12.85 -31.16 21.22
C GLU A 58 11.55 -31.28 22.03
N LEU A 59 11.34 -32.44 22.67
CA LEU A 59 10.20 -32.72 23.52
C LEU A 59 10.13 -31.82 24.77
N ARG A 60 11.27 -31.31 25.23
CA ARG A 60 11.37 -30.37 26.37
C ARG A 60 11.20 -28.90 25.95
N THR A 61 11.03 -28.60 24.67
CA THR A 61 10.91 -27.22 24.18
C THR A 61 9.44 -26.80 23.99
N LEU A 62 8.96 -25.84 24.79
CA LEU A 62 7.62 -25.26 24.70
C LEU A 62 7.60 -24.11 23.68
N LEU A 63 6.65 -24.16 22.74
CA LEU A 63 6.29 -23.03 21.89
C LEU A 63 5.23 -22.19 22.61
N LEU A 64 5.56 -20.94 22.95
CA LEU A 64 4.69 -20.07 23.74
C LEU A 64 4.43 -18.73 23.03
N PRO A 65 3.19 -18.22 23.02
CA PRO A 65 2.87 -16.89 22.47
C PRO A 65 3.51 -15.77 23.29
N THR A 66 3.67 -14.59 22.67
CA THR A 66 4.44 -13.45 23.21
C THR A 66 3.84 -12.79 24.44
N GLU A 67 2.54 -12.95 24.69
CA GLU A 67 1.87 -12.51 25.91
C GLU A 67 1.02 -13.64 26.49
N MET A 68 1.23 -13.98 27.76
CA MET A 68 0.48 -15.04 28.45
C MET A 68 0.13 -14.65 29.88
N THR A 69 -1.02 -15.13 30.36
CA THR A 69 -1.37 -15.09 31.78
C THR A 69 -0.84 -16.30 32.53
N VAL A 70 -0.78 -16.23 33.87
CA VAL A 70 -0.39 -17.36 34.73
C VAL A 70 -1.24 -18.61 34.45
N ARG A 71 -2.52 -18.42 34.13
CA ARG A 71 -3.45 -19.50 33.78
C ARG A 71 -3.10 -20.16 32.45
N ASP A 72 -2.75 -19.37 31.44
CA ASP A 72 -2.37 -19.88 30.12
C ASP A 72 -1.04 -20.63 30.18
N LEU A 73 -0.09 -20.12 30.96
CA LEU A 73 1.19 -20.78 31.21
C LEU A 73 0.98 -22.12 31.94
N ALA A 74 0.09 -22.15 32.93
CA ALA A 74 -0.27 -23.38 33.63
C ALA A 74 -0.90 -24.43 32.72
N GLN A 75 -1.75 -23.99 31.79
CA GLN A 75 -2.37 -24.86 30.80
C GLN A 75 -1.35 -25.39 29.77
N ALA A 76 -0.41 -24.56 29.32
CA ALA A 76 0.66 -24.96 28.41
C ALA A 76 1.67 -25.94 29.04
N MET A 77 1.87 -25.84 30.35
CA MET A 77 2.74 -26.72 31.13
C MET A 77 2.01 -27.95 31.71
N GLU A 78 0.71 -28.12 31.45
CA GLU A 78 -0.15 -29.18 32.02
C GLU A 78 -0.13 -29.26 33.56
N ARG A 79 -0.01 -28.11 34.23
CA ARG A 79 0.03 -28.02 35.70
C ARG A 79 -1.09 -27.16 36.27
N SER A 80 -1.30 -27.28 37.59
CA SER A 80 -2.32 -26.47 38.26
C SER A 80 -1.86 -25.00 38.39
N PRO A 81 -2.74 -24.01 38.15
CA PRO A 81 -2.38 -22.59 38.30
C PRO A 81 -1.84 -22.23 39.69
N THR A 82 -2.32 -22.92 40.73
CA THR A 82 -1.87 -22.77 42.11
C THR A 82 -0.44 -23.24 42.34
N GLU A 83 0.05 -24.23 41.59
CA GLU A 83 1.42 -24.72 41.67
C GLU A 83 2.40 -23.69 41.07
N ILE A 84 2.06 -23.11 39.92
CA ILE A 84 2.85 -22.06 39.28
C ILE A 84 2.86 -20.77 40.12
N GLN A 85 1.72 -20.38 40.69
CA GLN A 85 1.64 -19.24 41.61
C GLN A 85 2.50 -19.44 42.86
N ARG A 86 2.47 -20.64 43.45
CA ARG A 86 3.29 -20.96 44.61
C ARG A 86 4.77 -20.92 44.26
N HIS A 87 5.15 -21.40 43.09
CA HIS A 87 6.53 -21.38 42.61
C HIS A 87 7.04 -19.95 42.37
N LEU A 88 6.24 -19.10 41.72
CA LEU A 88 6.50 -17.66 41.55
C LEU A 88 6.66 -16.94 42.89
N MET A 89 5.83 -17.28 43.89
CA MET A 89 5.89 -16.67 45.22
C MET A 89 7.14 -17.11 45.99
N VAL A 90 7.51 -18.39 45.97
CA VAL A 90 8.61 -18.95 46.77
C VAL A 90 9.98 -18.59 46.21
N ARG A 91 10.18 -18.67 44.88
CA ARG A 91 11.49 -18.37 44.26
C ARG A 91 11.68 -16.91 43.90
N TYR A 92 10.64 -16.24 43.43
CA TYR A 92 10.75 -14.90 42.82
C TYR A 92 10.09 -13.79 43.66
N LYS A 93 9.46 -14.12 44.80
CA LYS A 93 8.77 -13.18 45.70
C LYS A 93 7.77 -12.24 44.99
N LYS A 94 7.26 -12.63 43.82
CA LYS A 94 6.24 -11.89 43.07
C LYS A 94 4.87 -12.51 43.36
N LEU A 95 3.93 -11.70 43.81
CA LEU A 95 2.55 -12.12 44.07
C LEU A 95 1.72 -11.78 42.83
N VAL A 96 1.42 -12.78 42.01
CA VAL A 96 0.80 -12.61 40.69
C VAL A 96 -0.57 -13.28 40.66
N ALA A 97 -1.60 -12.53 40.26
CA ALA A 97 -2.96 -13.07 40.14
C ALA A 97 -3.10 -14.00 38.92
N PRO A 98 -4.05 -14.97 38.90
CA PRO A 98 -4.14 -15.95 37.82
C PRO A 98 -4.36 -15.37 36.41
N HIS A 99 -4.95 -14.18 36.34
CA HIS A 99 -5.30 -13.45 35.12
C HIS A 99 -4.31 -12.33 34.77
N GLN A 100 -3.26 -12.16 35.58
CA GLN A 100 -2.26 -11.13 35.36
C GLN A 100 -1.25 -11.62 34.31
N LYS A 101 -0.91 -10.74 33.37
CA LYS A 101 0.11 -10.99 32.35
C LYS A 101 1.49 -11.11 33.00
N LEU A 102 2.30 -12.04 32.51
CA LEU A 102 3.68 -12.27 32.95
C LEU A 102 4.68 -11.72 31.93
N ASP A 103 5.79 -11.17 32.43
CA ASP A 103 6.91 -10.72 31.59
C ASP A 103 7.66 -11.92 30.99
N LYS A 104 8.20 -11.77 29.78
CA LYS A 104 8.94 -12.83 29.06
C LYS A 104 10.08 -13.44 29.89
N GLU A 105 10.86 -12.60 30.56
CA GLU A 105 11.95 -13.04 31.45
C GLU A 105 11.43 -13.91 32.60
N THR A 106 10.26 -13.59 33.15
CA THR A 106 9.67 -14.34 34.26
C THR A 106 9.12 -15.69 33.77
N ILE A 107 8.59 -15.75 32.55
CA ILE A 107 8.11 -16.99 31.92
C ILE A 107 9.28 -17.94 31.63
N GLU A 108 10.35 -17.44 31.02
CA GLU A 108 11.56 -18.24 30.74
C GLU A 108 12.16 -18.83 32.02
N GLN A 109 12.24 -18.01 33.07
CA GLN A 109 12.76 -18.44 34.38
C GLN A 109 11.90 -19.53 35.01
N VAL A 110 10.57 -19.35 35.03
CA VAL A 110 9.65 -20.37 35.57
C VAL A 110 9.74 -21.65 34.75
N VAL A 111 9.76 -21.57 33.42
CA VAL A 111 9.80 -22.76 32.55
C VAL A 111 11.14 -23.50 32.68
N ALA A 112 12.27 -22.77 32.78
CA ALA A 112 13.60 -23.34 33.00
C ALA A 112 13.70 -24.09 34.33
N ASP A 113 13.06 -23.57 35.39
CA ASP A 113 13.02 -24.21 36.70
C ASP A 113 12.27 -25.55 36.72
N PHE A 114 11.35 -25.73 35.77
CA PHE A 114 10.65 -26.99 35.53
C PHE A 114 11.35 -27.88 34.49
N GLY A 115 12.56 -27.54 34.05
CA GLY A 115 13.37 -28.37 33.15
C GLY A 115 12.96 -28.31 31.67
N LEU A 116 12.20 -27.28 31.28
CA LEU A 116 11.70 -27.06 29.94
C LEU A 116 12.42 -25.85 29.31
N LYS A 117 12.57 -25.84 27.99
CA LYS A 117 13.11 -24.69 27.22
C LYS A 117 11.96 -23.95 26.57
N VAL A 118 11.98 -22.61 26.55
CA VAL A 118 10.98 -21.80 25.84
C VAL A 118 11.52 -21.42 24.47
N ARG A 119 10.72 -21.67 23.43
CA ARG A 119 10.87 -21.03 22.13
C ARG A 119 9.65 -20.14 21.94
N TRP A 120 9.87 -18.83 21.86
CA TRP A 120 8.78 -17.91 21.59
C TRP A 120 8.24 -18.18 20.19
N GLU A 121 6.92 -18.26 20.09
CA GLU A 121 6.28 -18.11 18.79
C GLU A 121 6.58 -16.68 18.34
N GLU A 122 7.42 -16.54 17.32
CA GLU A 122 7.46 -15.29 16.60
C GLU A 122 6.02 -15.02 16.20
N PRO A 123 5.43 -13.86 16.54
CA PRO A 123 4.19 -13.49 15.91
C PRO A 123 4.53 -13.50 14.43
N GLN A 124 4.10 -14.54 13.72
CA GLN A 124 3.74 -14.31 12.36
C GLN A 124 2.68 -13.23 12.51
N PRO A 125 2.92 -12.01 12.00
CA PRO A 125 1.79 -11.15 11.72
C PRO A 125 0.76 -12.05 11.03
N ALA A 126 -0.53 -11.77 11.14
CA ALA A 126 -1.35 -12.12 9.99
C ALA A 126 -0.66 -11.39 8.83
N VAL A 127 0.25 -12.07 8.14
CA VAL A 127 0.93 -11.54 6.99
C VAL A 127 -0.17 -11.64 5.96
N VAL A 128 -1.09 -10.67 6.02
CA VAL A 128 -1.51 -10.01 4.80
C VAL A 128 -0.19 -9.51 4.26
N GLN A 129 0.51 -10.40 3.53
CA GLN A 129 1.62 -10.00 2.70
C GLN A 129 1.02 -8.82 1.96
N PRO A 130 1.62 -7.61 2.05
CA PRO A 130 1.25 -6.59 1.09
C PRO A 130 1.36 -7.33 -0.23
N ILE A 131 0.22 -7.59 -0.87
CA ILE A 131 0.19 -8.34 -2.12
C ILE A 131 1.04 -7.45 -2.99
N ALA A 132 2.30 -7.86 -3.20
CA ALA A 132 3.20 -7.15 -4.08
C ALA A 132 2.37 -6.98 -5.35
N PRO A 133 2.18 -5.75 -5.86
CA PRO A 133 1.18 -5.46 -6.89
C PRO A 133 1.35 -6.48 -8.00
N MET A 134 0.51 -7.54 -7.99
CA MET A 134 0.71 -8.64 -8.90
C MET A 134 0.31 -8.07 -10.25
N PRO A 135 1.15 -8.21 -11.28
CA PRO A 135 0.74 -7.79 -12.61
C PRO A 135 -0.59 -8.49 -12.92
N PRO A 136 -1.58 -7.77 -13.46
CA PRO A 136 -2.86 -8.37 -13.78
C PRO A 136 -2.60 -9.54 -14.73
N THR A 137 -3.00 -10.72 -14.28
CA THR A 137 -2.86 -11.98 -15.03
C THR A 137 -4.25 -12.51 -15.30
N GLY A 138 -4.41 -13.15 -16.46
CA GLY A 138 -5.69 -13.76 -16.80
C GLY A 138 -5.81 -14.18 -18.25
N PRO A 139 -6.97 -14.74 -18.62
CA PRO A 139 -7.19 -15.26 -19.96
C PRO A 139 -7.73 -14.21 -20.94
N GLN A 140 -8.27 -13.08 -20.46
CA GLN A 140 -8.95 -12.10 -21.31
C GLN A 140 -8.05 -10.89 -21.61
N PRO A 141 -8.06 -10.38 -22.86
CA PRO A 141 -7.37 -9.14 -23.18
C PRO A 141 -8.03 -7.98 -22.43
N ARG A 142 -7.23 -7.00 -22.01
CA ARG A 142 -7.72 -5.80 -21.33
C ARG A 142 -7.26 -4.52 -22.05
N PRO A 143 -8.00 -3.41 -21.88
CA PRO A 143 -7.56 -2.09 -22.32
C PRO A 143 -6.19 -1.72 -21.72
N PRO A 144 -5.29 -1.08 -22.49
CA PRO A 144 -4.07 -0.50 -21.96
C PRO A 144 -4.39 0.70 -21.07
N VAL A 145 -3.66 0.83 -19.97
CA VAL A 145 -3.66 2.03 -19.13
C VAL A 145 -2.42 2.85 -19.47
N VAL A 146 -2.64 4.08 -19.90
CA VAL A 146 -1.64 4.99 -20.47
C VAL A 146 -1.54 6.24 -19.61
N THR A 147 -0.35 6.57 -19.12
CA THR A 147 -0.11 7.87 -18.46
C THR A 147 0.47 8.85 -19.46
N ILE A 148 -0.02 10.09 -19.48
CA ILE A 148 0.62 11.18 -20.22
C ILE A 148 1.52 11.98 -19.29
N MET A 149 2.80 12.09 -19.65
CA MET A 149 3.83 12.80 -18.90
C MET A 149 4.58 13.81 -19.79
N GLY A 150 5.27 14.76 -19.17
CA GLY A 150 6.02 15.79 -19.89
C GLY A 150 6.10 17.10 -19.11
N HIS A 151 6.83 18.08 -19.66
CA HIS A 151 6.98 19.40 -19.07
C HIS A 151 5.67 20.19 -19.06
N VAL A 152 5.59 21.21 -18.20
CA VAL A 152 4.51 22.22 -18.23
C VAL A 152 4.46 22.86 -19.62
N ASP A 153 3.26 23.21 -20.10
CA ASP A 153 3.01 23.84 -21.40
C ASP A 153 3.45 23.07 -22.66
N HIS A 154 3.81 21.80 -22.54
CA HIS A 154 4.01 20.90 -23.69
C HIS A 154 2.69 20.40 -24.30
N GLY A 155 1.54 20.80 -23.77
CA GLY A 155 0.21 20.49 -24.33
C GLY A 155 -0.33 19.09 -23.99
N LYS A 156 0.03 18.53 -22.82
CA LYS A 156 -0.52 17.25 -22.31
C LYS A 156 -2.05 17.29 -22.21
N THR A 157 -2.57 18.27 -21.46
CA THR A 157 -4.01 18.45 -21.24
C THR A 157 -4.73 18.75 -22.55
N SER A 158 -4.12 19.53 -23.45
CA SER A 158 -4.66 19.82 -24.79
C SER A 158 -4.78 18.56 -25.65
N LEU A 159 -3.77 17.68 -25.61
CA LEU A 159 -3.80 16.41 -26.34
C LEU A 159 -4.92 15.50 -25.81
N LEU A 160 -5.05 15.41 -24.49
CA LEU A 160 -6.13 14.65 -23.85
C LEU A 160 -7.51 15.23 -24.17
N ASP A 161 -7.64 16.56 -24.19
CA ASP A 161 -8.88 17.24 -24.54
C ASP A 161 -9.32 16.96 -25.99
N TYR A 162 -8.37 16.97 -26.92
CA TYR A 162 -8.61 16.60 -28.30
C TYR A 162 -9.11 15.14 -28.40
N ILE A 163 -8.40 14.20 -27.75
CA ILE A 163 -8.79 12.78 -27.72
C ILE A 163 -10.18 12.59 -27.12
N ARG A 164 -10.49 13.33 -26.04
CA ARG A 164 -11.77 13.24 -25.34
C ARG A 164 -12.90 13.98 -26.05
N LYS A 165 -12.60 14.79 -27.07
CA LYS A 165 -13.54 15.73 -27.72
C LYS A 165 -14.19 16.68 -26.70
N THR A 166 -13.43 17.13 -25.72
CA THR A 166 -13.88 18.08 -24.68
C THR A 166 -12.90 19.24 -24.52
N ARG A 167 -13.23 20.19 -23.62
CA ARG A 167 -12.37 21.33 -23.27
C ARG A 167 -12.23 21.48 -21.75
N VAL A 168 -11.34 20.71 -21.15
CA VAL A 168 -10.98 20.78 -19.72
C VAL A 168 -9.95 21.84 -19.47
N ALA A 169 -8.94 21.96 -20.34
CA ALA A 169 -7.84 22.91 -20.17
C ALA A 169 -8.34 24.36 -20.05
N GLU A 170 -9.44 24.71 -20.75
CA GLU A 170 -10.09 26.02 -20.67
C GLU A 170 -10.89 26.24 -19.37
N ARG A 171 -11.27 25.17 -18.68
CA ARG A 171 -12.12 25.19 -17.46
C ARG A 171 -11.33 25.05 -16.17
N GLU A 172 -10.10 24.54 -16.22
CA GLU A 172 -9.24 24.41 -15.06
C GLU A 172 -8.67 25.77 -14.62
N TYR A 173 -8.61 25.98 -13.30
CA TYR A 173 -8.12 27.23 -12.74
C TYR A 173 -6.62 27.39 -13.03
N GLY A 174 -6.25 28.48 -13.70
CA GLY A 174 -4.88 28.74 -14.13
C GLY A 174 -4.44 27.98 -15.39
N GLY A 175 -5.34 27.27 -16.06
CA GLY A 175 -5.07 26.60 -17.34
C GLY A 175 -4.13 25.39 -17.25
N ILE A 176 -3.95 24.81 -16.05
CA ILE A 176 -3.08 23.66 -15.80
C ILE A 176 -3.82 22.52 -15.09
N THR A 177 -3.48 21.27 -15.43
CA THR A 177 -3.94 20.09 -14.70
C THR A 177 -3.38 20.08 -13.28
N GLN A 178 -4.25 20.16 -12.27
CA GLN A 178 -3.88 20.14 -10.84
C GLN A 178 -4.11 18.78 -10.15
N HIS A 179 -4.92 17.91 -10.77
CA HIS A 179 -5.39 16.64 -10.21
C HIS A 179 -5.09 15.47 -11.17
N ILE A 180 -4.97 14.24 -10.64
CA ILE A 180 -4.85 13.08 -11.52
C ILE A 180 -6.23 12.68 -12.04
N GLY A 181 -6.49 13.00 -13.30
CA GLY A 181 -7.70 12.57 -14.00
C GLY A 181 -7.53 11.17 -14.58
N ALA A 182 -8.57 10.34 -14.51
CA ALA A 182 -8.59 9.05 -15.18
C ALA A 182 -9.84 8.93 -16.06
N TYR A 183 -9.68 8.59 -17.33
CA TYR A 183 -10.81 8.46 -18.27
C TYR A 183 -10.57 7.37 -19.31
N GLN A 184 -11.62 6.99 -20.03
CA GLN A 184 -11.55 6.03 -21.12
C GLN A 184 -11.96 6.67 -22.44
N ALA A 185 -11.15 6.43 -23.48
CA ALA A 185 -11.47 6.78 -24.85
C ALA A 185 -11.65 5.51 -25.69
N GLU A 186 -12.52 5.56 -26.67
CA GLU A 186 -12.74 4.46 -27.63
C GLU A 186 -12.17 4.86 -28.99
N TYR A 187 -11.34 3.99 -29.55
CA TYR A 187 -10.74 4.15 -30.88
C TYR A 187 -10.83 2.82 -31.64
N HIS A 188 -11.49 2.82 -32.82
CA HIS A 188 -11.81 1.63 -33.62
C HIS A 188 -12.41 0.45 -32.83
N GLY A 189 -13.30 0.73 -31.88
CA GLY A 189 -13.94 -0.29 -31.05
C GLY A 189 -13.05 -0.88 -29.93
N LYS A 190 -11.84 -0.35 -29.74
CA LYS A 190 -10.94 -0.69 -28.63
C LYS A 190 -10.91 0.46 -27.63
N LEU A 191 -10.91 0.11 -26.35
CA LEU A 191 -10.83 1.09 -25.25
C LEU A 191 -9.38 1.33 -24.87
N ILE A 192 -9.07 2.57 -24.51
CA ILE A 192 -7.79 3.01 -23.94
C ILE A 192 -8.10 3.83 -22.70
N THR A 193 -7.46 3.49 -21.58
CA THR A 193 -7.60 4.24 -20.33
C THR A 193 -6.45 5.22 -20.19
N PHE A 194 -6.75 6.51 -20.09
CA PHE A 194 -5.75 7.56 -19.90
C PHE A 194 -5.72 8.03 -18.46
N LEU A 195 -4.51 8.19 -17.92
CA LEU A 195 -4.22 8.91 -16.68
C LEU A 195 -3.53 10.23 -17.05
N ASP A 196 -4.19 11.34 -16.71
CA ASP A 196 -3.61 12.68 -16.84
C ASP A 196 -2.81 13.01 -15.57
N THR A 197 -1.52 13.29 -15.71
CA THR A 197 -0.68 13.67 -14.56
C THR A 197 -0.25 15.14 -14.65
N PRO A 198 -0.30 15.89 -13.55
CA PRO A 198 0.19 17.26 -13.50
C PRO A 198 1.66 17.39 -13.93
N GLY A 199 1.97 18.46 -14.67
CA GLY A 199 3.32 18.75 -15.17
C GLY A 199 4.26 19.44 -14.17
N HIS A 200 3.74 20.10 -13.14
CA HIS A 200 4.55 20.94 -12.25
C HIS A 200 5.51 20.10 -11.39
N GLU A 201 6.66 20.66 -11.02
CA GLU A 201 7.68 20.01 -10.17
C GLU A 201 7.15 19.62 -8.78
N ALA A 202 6.14 20.35 -8.29
CA ALA A 202 5.49 20.06 -7.00
C ALA A 202 4.75 18.71 -7.00
N PHE A 203 4.48 18.12 -8.16
CA PHE A 203 3.68 16.89 -8.31
C PHE A 203 4.52 15.66 -8.67
N THR A 204 5.81 15.63 -8.33
CA THR A 204 6.70 14.47 -8.56
C THR A 204 6.10 13.16 -8.04
N ALA A 205 5.54 13.15 -6.83
CA ALA A 205 4.93 11.95 -6.24
C ALA A 205 3.75 11.42 -7.08
N MET A 206 2.95 12.32 -7.66
CA MET A 206 1.85 11.96 -8.56
C MET A 206 2.35 11.31 -9.85
N ARG A 207 3.45 11.82 -10.42
CA ARG A 207 4.06 11.22 -11.63
C ARG A 207 4.62 9.83 -11.33
N ALA A 208 5.35 9.67 -10.24
CA ALA A 208 5.86 8.37 -9.81
C ALA A 208 4.71 7.35 -9.64
N ARG A 209 3.61 7.77 -9.01
CA ARG A 209 2.39 6.97 -8.88
C ARG A 209 1.83 6.61 -10.25
N GLY A 210 1.60 7.60 -11.12
CA GLY A 210 1.10 7.41 -12.47
C GLY A 210 1.90 6.37 -13.26
N ALA A 211 3.23 6.46 -13.26
CA ALA A 211 4.11 5.49 -13.91
C ALA A 211 3.89 4.06 -13.38
N GLN A 212 3.81 3.86 -12.07
CA GLN A 212 3.65 2.53 -11.45
C GLN A 212 2.30 1.88 -11.77
N VAL A 213 1.24 2.68 -11.96
CA VAL A 213 -0.08 2.17 -12.33
C VAL A 213 -0.28 2.07 -13.84
N THR A 214 0.70 2.30 -14.71
CA THR A 214 0.46 2.24 -16.16
C THR A 214 1.24 1.19 -16.89
N ASP A 215 0.66 0.76 -18.00
CA ASP A 215 1.25 -0.21 -18.92
C ASP A 215 2.14 0.50 -19.93
N ILE A 216 1.79 1.75 -20.29
CA ILE A 216 2.52 2.56 -21.28
C ILE A 216 2.58 4.00 -20.76
N VAL A 217 3.72 4.67 -20.96
CA VAL A 217 3.85 6.12 -20.73
C VAL A 217 3.97 6.83 -22.07
N VAL A 218 3.11 7.81 -22.32
CA VAL A 218 3.24 8.75 -23.44
C VAL A 218 3.97 10.00 -22.95
N LEU A 219 5.20 10.20 -23.42
CA LEU A 219 6.02 11.35 -23.12
C LEU A 219 5.77 12.46 -24.15
N VAL A 220 5.14 13.55 -23.72
CA VAL A 220 4.84 14.70 -24.56
C VAL A 220 5.97 15.72 -24.50
N VAL A 221 6.60 15.96 -25.65
CA VAL A 221 7.71 16.90 -25.81
C VAL A 221 7.31 17.93 -26.85
N ALA A 222 7.38 19.21 -26.53
CA ALA A 222 7.03 20.23 -27.52
C ALA A 222 8.18 20.41 -28.54
N ALA A 223 7.82 20.56 -29.82
CA ALA A 223 8.79 20.70 -30.92
C ALA A 223 9.53 22.05 -30.90
N ASP A 224 8.95 23.08 -30.28
CA ASP A 224 9.54 24.41 -30.08
C ASP A 224 10.54 24.44 -28.91
N ASP A 225 10.19 23.79 -27.80
CA ASP A 225 10.98 23.80 -26.56
C ASP A 225 12.05 22.69 -26.53
N GLY A 226 11.70 21.48 -26.95
CA GLY A 226 12.55 20.29 -26.81
C GLY A 226 12.53 19.68 -25.41
N VAL A 227 13.61 18.97 -25.04
CA VAL A 227 13.69 18.27 -23.75
C VAL A 227 14.01 19.25 -22.62
N MET A 228 13.11 19.29 -21.63
CA MET A 228 13.21 20.14 -20.43
C MET A 228 13.40 19.31 -19.14
N PRO A 229 13.82 19.91 -18.01
CA PRO A 229 14.11 19.16 -16.77
C PRO A 229 13.00 18.21 -16.28
N GLN A 230 11.73 18.65 -16.35
CA GLN A 230 10.58 17.80 -15.97
C GLN A 230 10.34 16.65 -16.97
N THR A 231 10.79 16.81 -18.22
CA THR A 231 10.80 15.73 -19.22
C THR A 231 11.81 14.66 -18.82
N VAL A 232 13.02 15.07 -18.40
CA VAL A 232 14.06 14.16 -17.90
C VAL A 232 13.57 13.40 -16.67
N GLU A 233 12.90 14.10 -15.75
CA GLU A 233 12.31 13.47 -14.57
C GLU A 233 11.22 12.43 -14.93
N ALA A 234 10.35 12.76 -15.89
CA ALA A 234 9.34 11.83 -16.39
C ALA A 234 9.97 10.57 -17.03
N ILE A 235 11.07 10.74 -17.79
CA ILE A 235 11.84 9.62 -18.35
C ILE A 235 12.37 8.73 -17.22
N HIS A 236 12.91 9.32 -16.15
CA HIS A 236 13.41 8.55 -15.01
C HIS A 236 12.31 7.77 -14.29
N HIS A 237 11.13 8.37 -14.06
CA HIS A 237 10.00 7.66 -13.44
C HIS A 237 9.53 6.48 -14.28
N ALA A 238 9.41 6.66 -15.59
CA ALA A 238 8.99 5.60 -16.51
C ALA A 238 10.03 4.46 -16.58
N LYS A 239 11.34 4.81 -16.67
CA LYS A 239 12.43 3.82 -16.66
C LYS A 239 12.49 3.05 -15.33
N ASN A 240 12.35 3.74 -14.19
CA ASN A 240 12.35 3.10 -12.87
C ASN A 240 11.14 2.18 -12.67
N ALA A 241 10.00 2.51 -13.26
CA ALA A 241 8.81 1.67 -13.25
C ALA A 241 8.87 0.51 -14.28
N ASN A 242 9.92 0.46 -15.13
CA ASN A 242 10.09 -0.49 -16.22
C ASN A 242 8.89 -0.50 -17.20
N VAL A 243 8.38 0.69 -17.51
CA VAL A 243 7.22 0.88 -18.39
C VAL A 243 7.70 1.39 -19.76
N PRO A 244 7.24 0.82 -20.88
CA PRO A 244 7.58 1.29 -22.21
C PRO A 244 7.13 2.74 -22.43
N ILE A 245 7.98 3.51 -23.12
CA ILE A 245 7.77 4.92 -23.39
C ILE A 245 7.50 5.11 -24.89
N ILE A 246 6.37 5.76 -25.20
CA ILE A 246 6.07 6.29 -26.52
C ILE A 246 6.25 7.80 -26.47
N VAL A 247 6.96 8.39 -27.41
CA VAL A 247 7.16 9.84 -27.45
C VAL A 247 6.19 10.48 -28.42
N ALA A 248 5.44 11.47 -27.94
CA ALA A 248 4.61 12.34 -28.77
C ALA A 248 5.26 13.72 -28.86
N ILE A 249 5.81 14.06 -30.03
CA ILE A 249 6.37 15.39 -30.29
C ILE A 249 5.24 16.33 -30.70
N ASN A 250 4.85 17.22 -29.79
CA ASN A 250 3.69 18.09 -29.93
C ASN A 250 4.03 19.46 -30.54
N LYS A 251 3.01 20.25 -30.91
CA LYS A 251 3.11 21.60 -31.48
C LYS A 251 3.79 21.68 -32.85
N ILE A 252 3.64 20.66 -33.70
CA ILE A 252 4.18 20.67 -35.07
C ILE A 252 3.51 21.69 -36.00
N ASP A 253 2.40 22.28 -35.57
CA ASP A 253 1.68 23.34 -36.27
C ASP A 253 2.39 24.70 -36.18
N LYS A 254 3.33 24.86 -35.25
CA LYS A 254 4.07 26.11 -35.07
C LYS A 254 5.16 26.30 -36.13
N PRO A 255 5.39 27.53 -36.62
CA PRO A 255 6.42 27.81 -37.63
C PRO A 255 7.85 27.62 -37.10
N ASP A 256 8.05 27.74 -35.79
CA ASP A 256 9.32 27.52 -35.08
C ASP A 256 9.51 26.08 -34.59
N ALA A 257 8.58 25.16 -34.92
CA ALA A 257 8.67 23.76 -34.54
C ALA A 257 9.91 23.09 -35.16
N ASN A 258 10.73 22.44 -34.34
CA ASN A 258 11.88 21.65 -34.78
C ASN A 258 11.85 20.24 -34.17
N PRO A 259 11.09 19.31 -34.77
CA PRO A 259 11.01 17.94 -34.28
C PRO A 259 12.35 17.20 -34.27
N ASP A 260 13.23 17.46 -35.25
CA ASP A 260 14.53 16.80 -35.34
C ASP A 260 15.45 17.17 -34.17
N ARG A 261 15.43 18.43 -33.74
CA ARG A 261 16.14 18.86 -32.53
C ARG A 261 15.64 18.13 -31.29
N ALA A 262 14.33 18.02 -31.11
CA ALA A 262 13.76 17.30 -29.97
C ALA A 262 14.16 15.81 -29.98
N MET A 263 14.17 15.16 -31.15
CA MET A 263 14.61 13.76 -31.30
C MET A 263 16.09 13.55 -31.00
N GLN A 264 16.96 14.50 -31.39
CA GLN A 264 18.38 14.46 -31.03
C GLN A 264 18.57 14.54 -29.51
N GLN A 265 17.88 15.46 -28.84
CA GLN A 265 17.96 15.61 -27.38
C GLN A 265 17.44 14.36 -26.64
N LEU A 266 16.38 13.71 -27.13
CA LEU A 266 15.87 12.47 -26.54
C LEU A 266 16.89 11.32 -26.60
N THR A 267 17.70 11.29 -27.65
CA THR A 267 18.77 10.29 -27.81
C THR A 267 19.83 10.41 -26.71
N GLU A 268 20.15 11.64 -26.28
CA GLU A 268 21.08 11.89 -25.16
C GLU A 268 20.58 11.30 -23.84
N HIS A 269 19.26 11.16 -23.68
CA HIS A 269 18.62 10.55 -22.52
C HIS A 269 18.32 9.04 -22.71
N GLY A 270 18.89 8.44 -23.76
CA GLY A 270 18.75 7.02 -24.06
C GLY A 270 17.35 6.63 -24.54
N LEU A 271 16.65 7.54 -25.22
CA LEU A 271 15.44 7.28 -25.99
C LEU A 271 15.76 7.44 -27.47
N ILE A 272 16.13 6.33 -28.13
CA ILE A 272 16.54 6.33 -29.53
C ILE A 272 15.29 6.06 -30.38
N PRO A 273 14.91 6.96 -31.31
CA PRO A 273 13.76 6.76 -32.18
C PRO A 273 13.85 5.49 -33.03
N ALA A 274 12.74 4.78 -33.21
CA ALA A 274 12.65 3.60 -34.08
C ALA A 274 13.13 3.89 -35.53
N LYS A 275 12.86 5.10 -36.05
CA LYS A 275 13.35 5.56 -37.36
C LYS A 275 14.88 5.60 -37.49
N TRP A 276 15.61 5.63 -36.38
CA TRP A 276 17.08 5.62 -36.32
C TRP A 276 17.64 4.27 -35.86
N GLY A 277 16.80 3.22 -35.88
CA GLY A 277 17.18 1.87 -35.44
C GLY A 277 17.14 1.67 -33.92
N GLY A 278 16.44 2.55 -33.19
CA GLY A 278 16.18 2.39 -31.76
C GLY A 278 14.89 1.62 -31.44
N GLU A 279 14.52 1.62 -30.16
CA GLU A 279 13.34 0.92 -29.64
C GLU A 279 12.18 1.87 -29.28
N THR A 280 12.42 3.18 -29.26
CA THR A 280 11.41 4.16 -28.83
C THR A 280 10.55 4.57 -30.02
N GLU A 281 9.25 4.32 -29.94
CA GLU A 281 8.28 4.84 -30.90
C GLU A 281 8.12 6.35 -30.74
N VAL A 282 8.21 7.09 -31.84
CA VAL A 282 8.12 8.56 -31.86
C VAL A 282 7.08 8.98 -32.89
N VAL A 283 6.03 9.66 -32.41
CA VAL A 283 4.93 10.15 -33.24
C VAL A 283 4.91 11.68 -33.21
N LEU A 284 4.74 12.29 -34.37
CA LEU A 284 4.62 13.74 -34.52
C LEU A 284 3.14 14.14 -34.40
N VAL A 285 2.81 15.00 -33.45
CA VAL A 285 1.41 15.37 -33.17
C VAL A 285 1.21 16.89 -33.10
N SER A 286 0.00 17.33 -33.42
CA SER A 286 -0.51 18.65 -33.04
C SER A 286 -1.82 18.47 -32.29
N ALA A 287 -1.80 18.80 -30.99
CA ALA A 287 -2.99 18.78 -30.15
C ALA A 287 -4.08 19.78 -30.60
N ILE A 288 -3.71 20.82 -31.37
CA ILE A 288 -4.65 21.85 -31.85
C ILE A 288 -5.32 21.41 -33.15
N THR A 289 -4.52 21.00 -34.15
CA THR A 289 -5.05 20.62 -35.47
C THR A 289 -5.57 19.19 -35.50
N GLY A 290 -5.15 18.35 -34.54
CA GLY A 290 -5.44 16.93 -34.50
C GLY A 290 -4.52 16.06 -35.36
N GLN A 291 -3.57 16.67 -36.07
CA GLN A 291 -2.63 15.94 -36.90
C GLN A 291 -1.82 14.94 -36.06
N GLY A 292 -1.72 13.70 -36.51
CA GLY A 292 -0.92 12.64 -35.87
C GLY A 292 -1.53 12.04 -34.60
N VAL A 293 -2.69 12.52 -34.13
CA VAL A 293 -3.33 11.95 -32.93
C VAL A 293 -3.85 10.54 -33.21
N ASP A 294 -4.44 10.30 -34.39
CA ASP A 294 -4.90 8.97 -34.79
C ASP A 294 -3.72 7.98 -34.86
N GLU A 295 -2.59 8.42 -35.42
CA GLU A 295 -1.35 7.63 -35.46
C GLU A 295 -0.85 7.30 -34.05
N LEU A 296 -0.87 8.26 -33.13
CA LEU A 296 -0.49 8.04 -31.73
C LEU A 296 -1.38 6.98 -31.06
N LEU A 297 -2.70 7.03 -31.28
CA LEU A 297 -3.64 6.05 -30.72
C LEU A 297 -3.41 4.65 -31.32
N GLU A 298 -3.10 4.57 -32.61
CA GLU A 298 -2.72 3.31 -33.28
C GLU A 298 -1.43 2.73 -32.70
N THR A 299 -0.39 3.55 -32.55
CA THR A 299 0.88 3.12 -31.95
C THR A 299 0.66 2.59 -30.53
N ILE A 300 -0.12 3.28 -29.70
CA ILE A 300 -0.46 2.82 -28.34
C ILE A 300 -1.12 1.44 -28.36
N LEU A 301 -2.09 1.23 -29.24
CA LEU A 301 -2.79 -0.06 -29.35
C LEU A 301 -1.86 -1.17 -29.86
N LEU A 302 -1.00 -0.88 -30.84
CA LEU A 302 -0.01 -1.84 -31.35
C LEU A 302 1.00 -2.23 -30.27
N THR A 303 1.52 -1.27 -29.50
CA THR A 303 2.40 -1.55 -28.36
C THR A 303 1.68 -2.41 -27.32
N ALA A 304 0.41 -2.11 -27.01
CA ALA A 304 -0.39 -2.89 -26.08
C ALA A 304 -0.63 -4.35 -26.55
N GLU A 305 -0.80 -4.56 -27.85
CA GLU A 305 -0.92 -5.91 -28.44
C GLU A 305 0.39 -6.70 -28.33
N LEU A 306 1.53 -6.06 -28.58
CA LEU A 306 2.86 -6.68 -28.40
C LEU A 306 3.12 -7.07 -26.95
N MET A 307 2.58 -6.32 -25.99
CA MET A 307 2.67 -6.60 -24.56
C MET A 307 1.73 -7.71 -24.08
N ASP A 308 0.77 -8.16 -24.92
CA ASP A 308 -0.21 -9.20 -24.58
C ASP A 308 -0.96 -8.91 -23.25
N LEU A 309 -1.43 -7.66 -23.09
CA LEU A 309 -2.06 -7.20 -21.86
C LEU A 309 -3.33 -7.99 -21.53
N LYS A 310 -3.27 -8.71 -20.41
CA LYS A 310 -4.36 -9.58 -19.95
C LYS A 310 -4.86 -9.21 -18.55
N ALA A 311 -6.09 -9.60 -18.25
CA ALA A 311 -6.64 -9.64 -16.91
C ALA A 311 -7.71 -10.73 -16.76
N ASP A 312 -7.98 -11.08 -15.52
CA ASP A 312 -9.11 -11.93 -15.13
C ASP A 312 -10.20 -11.10 -14.45
N PRO A 313 -11.37 -10.90 -15.08
CA PRO A 313 -12.51 -10.23 -14.46
C PRO A 313 -13.18 -11.03 -13.33
N SER A 314 -12.93 -12.34 -13.25
CA SER A 314 -13.53 -13.25 -12.27
C SER A 314 -12.71 -13.42 -10.99
N ALA A 315 -11.42 -13.05 -11.05
CA ALA A 315 -10.52 -13.06 -9.91
C ALA A 315 -10.98 -12.10 -8.78
N PRO A 316 -10.44 -12.26 -7.55
CA PRO A 316 -10.65 -11.31 -6.46
C PRO A 316 -10.36 -9.88 -6.92
N PHE A 317 -11.21 -8.95 -6.49
CA PHE A 317 -11.06 -7.55 -6.88
C PHE A 317 -9.81 -6.94 -6.23
N TYR A 318 -8.98 -6.36 -7.09
CA TYR A 318 -7.82 -5.56 -6.71
C TYR A 318 -7.80 -4.29 -7.57
N GLY A 319 -7.65 -3.14 -6.92
CA GLY A 319 -7.54 -1.85 -7.57
C GLY A 319 -6.55 -0.94 -6.85
N THR A 320 -6.26 0.19 -7.46
CA THR A 320 -5.36 1.20 -6.89
C THR A 320 -6.08 2.54 -6.86
N VAL A 321 -6.02 3.23 -5.72
CA VAL A 321 -6.55 4.59 -5.61
C VAL A 321 -5.69 5.53 -6.42
N ILE A 322 -6.28 6.19 -7.41
CA ILE A 322 -5.62 7.23 -8.21
C ILE A 322 -5.68 8.56 -7.48
N GLU A 323 -6.87 8.92 -7.00
CA GLU A 323 -7.12 10.18 -6.31
C GLU A 323 -8.28 10.02 -5.31
N ALA A 324 -8.28 10.84 -4.27
CA ALA A 324 -9.34 10.88 -3.26
C ALA A 324 -9.63 12.32 -2.83
N LYS A 325 -10.91 12.61 -2.62
CA LYS A 325 -11.41 13.94 -2.24
C LYS A 325 -12.62 13.83 -1.31
N LEU A 326 -12.93 14.93 -0.63
CA LEU A 326 -14.12 15.04 0.21
C LEU A 326 -15.15 15.96 -0.46
N ASP A 327 -16.26 15.37 -0.92
CA ASP A 327 -17.29 16.09 -1.67
C ASP A 327 -18.45 16.56 -0.76
N LYS A 328 -18.92 17.79 -0.97
CA LYS A 328 -20.03 18.41 -0.22
C LYS A 328 -21.35 17.73 -0.59
N GLY A 329 -21.71 16.70 0.17
CA GLY A 329 -22.98 15.97 0.06
C GLY A 329 -22.81 14.50 -0.30
N ARG A 330 -21.75 14.15 -1.07
CA ARG A 330 -21.41 12.76 -1.37
C ARG A 330 -20.45 12.16 -0.33
N GLY A 331 -19.84 12.97 0.52
CA GLY A 331 -18.88 12.51 1.53
C GLY A 331 -17.55 12.09 0.90
N PRO A 332 -16.80 11.15 1.52
CA PRO A 332 -15.54 10.67 0.97
C PRO A 332 -15.75 9.93 -0.36
N VAL A 333 -15.08 10.41 -1.40
CA VAL A 333 -15.08 9.80 -2.72
C VAL A 333 -13.66 9.52 -3.17
N ALA A 334 -13.45 8.38 -3.82
CA ALA A 334 -12.15 7.95 -4.30
C ALA A 334 -12.24 7.43 -5.73
N THR A 335 -11.34 7.88 -6.59
CA THR A 335 -11.18 7.37 -7.95
C THR A 335 -10.26 6.16 -7.89
N ILE A 336 -10.80 4.98 -8.20
CA ILE A 336 -10.07 3.71 -8.16
C ILE A 336 -9.89 3.19 -9.58
N LEU A 337 -8.67 2.83 -9.94
CA LEU A 337 -8.37 2.12 -11.17
C LEU A 337 -8.42 0.61 -10.90
N VAL A 338 -9.35 -0.08 -11.55
CA VAL A 338 -9.47 -1.54 -11.41
C VAL A 338 -8.29 -2.23 -12.10
N ARG A 339 -7.47 -2.98 -11.35
CA ARG A 339 -6.36 -3.78 -11.90
C ARG A 339 -6.84 -5.18 -12.27
N GLN A 340 -7.55 -5.83 -11.36
CA GLN A 340 -7.99 -7.22 -11.48
C GLN A 340 -9.36 -7.43 -10.84
N GLY A 341 -10.11 -8.42 -11.34
CA GLY A 341 -11.47 -8.69 -10.90
C GLY A 341 -12.48 -7.64 -11.39
N THR A 342 -13.71 -7.75 -10.90
CA THR A 342 -14.80 -6.82 -11.21
C THR A 342 -15.33 -6.20 -9.92
N LEU A 343 -15.41 -4.87 -9.87
CA LEU A 343 -16.06 -4.14 -8.78
C LEU A 343 -17.55 -3.97 -9.06
N ARG A 344 -18.39 -4.16 -8.04
CA ARG A 344 -19.84 -3.97 -8.16
C ARG A 344 -20.39 -3.05 -7.08
N ARG A 345 -21.52 -2.41 -7.37
CA ARG A 345 -22.27 -1.65 -6.35
C ARG A 345 -22.70 -2.61 -5.23
N GLY A 346 -22.45 -2.20 -3.98
CA GLY A 346 -22.73 -2.99 -2.78
C GLY A 346 -21.55 -3.80 -2.26
N ASP A 347 -20.45 -3.90 -3.01
CA ASP A 347 -19.23 -4.55 -2.54
C ASP A 347 -18.64 -3.82 -1.33
N VAL A 348 -18.01 -4.56 -0.42
CA VAL A 348 -17.30 -4.01 0.73
C VAL A 348 -15.82 -3.94 0.39
N LEU A 349 -15.24 -2.76 0.53
CA LEU A 349 -13.85 -2.49 0.20
C LEU A 349 -13.05 -2.15 1.46
N VAL A 350 -11.83 -2.66 1.49
CA VAL A 350 -10.74 -2.15 2.33
C VAL A 350 -9.80 -1.39 1.41
N VAL A 351 -9.56 -0.12 1.71
CA VAL A 351 -8.70 0.76 0.93
C VAL A 351 -7.62 1.31 1.85
N GLY A 352 -6.42 0.74 1.77
CA GLY A 352 -5.34 1.05 2.71
C GLY A 352 -5.77 0.87 4.17
N LYS A 353 -6.01 2.00 4.85
CA LYS A 353 -6.39 2.10 6.28
C LYS A 353 -7.87 2.37 6.50
N THR A 354 -8.61 2.69 5.45
CA THR A 354 -10.05 2.94 5.51
C THR A 354 -10.80 1.75 4.95
N TRP A 355 -12.10 1.69 5.25
CA TRP A 355 -13.00 0.71 4.69
C TRP A 355 -14.34 1.36 4.41
N GLY A 356 -15.15 0.71 3.60
CA GLY A 356 -16.52 1.13 3.38
C GLY A 356 -17.25 0.26 2.40
N LYS A 357 -18.55 0.48 2.32
CA LYS A 357 -19.43 -0.21 1.37
C LYS A 357 -19.72 0.69 0.20
N VAL A 358 -19.53 0.17 -1.01
CA VAL A 358 -19.78 0.89 -2.26
C VAL A 358 -21.27 1.20 -2.37
N ARG A 359 -21.65 2.46 -2.10
CA ARG A 359 -23.04 2.94 -2.22
C ARG A 359 -23.40 3.27 -3.65
N ALA A 360 -22.48 3.93 -4.34
CA ALA A 360 -22.62 4.31 -5.73
C ALA A 360 -21.24 4.33 -6.40
N MET A 361 -21.24 4.10 -7.71
CA MET A 361 -20.07 4.18 -8.56
C MET A 361 -20.40 5.03 -9.78
N PHE A 362 -19.44 5.83 -10.22
CA PHE A 362 -19.60 6.73 -11.35
C PHE A 362 -18.43 6.58 -12.30
N ASP A 363 -18.70 6.69 -13.60
CA ASP A 363 -17.65 6.81 -14.61
C ASP A 363 -17.08 8.24 -14.65
N HIS A 364 -16.05 8.43 -15.47
CA HIS A 364 -15.41 9.72 -15.71
C HIS A 364 -16.33 10.79 -16.32
N THR A 365 -17.50 10.42 -16.86
CA THR A 365 -18.52 11.34 -17.37
C THR A 365 -19.58 11.70 -16.33
N GLY A 366 -19.50 11.11 -15.14
CA GLY A 366 -20.46 11.29 -14.05
C GLY A 366 -21.71 10.40 -14.16
N LYS A 367 -21.75 9.44 -15.10
CA LYS A 367 -22.85 8.48 -15.20
C LYS A 367 -22.67 7.37 -14.20
N THR A 368 -23.76 6.92 -13.60
CA THR A 368 -23.74 5.80 -12.65
C THR A 368 -23.43 4.49 -13.36
N VAL A 369 -22.48 3.74 -12.82
CA VAL A 369 -22.10 2.40 -13.31
C VAL A 369 -22.39 1.34 -12.25
N GLU A 370 -22.91 0.18 -12.65
CA GLU A 370 -23.18 -0.91 -11.70
C GLU A 370 -22.01 -1.88 -11.55
N ARG A 371 -21.16 -1.98 -12.57
CA ARG A 371 -20.02 -2.90 -12.66
C ARG A 371 -18.84 -2.20 -13.32
N ALA A 372 -17.65 -2.34 -12.75
CA ALA A 372 -16.40 -1.85 -13.33
C ALA A 372 -15.42 -3.02 -13.55
N THR A 373 -14.99 -3.21 -14.79
CA THR A 373 -14.06 -4.27 -15.23
C THR A 373 -12.60 -3.82 -15.15
N PRO A 374 -11.62 -4.73 -15.27
CA PRO A 374 -10.21 -4.38 -15.31
C PRO A 374 -9.88 -3.26 -16.30
N ALA A 375 -8.89 -2.43 -15.95
CA ALA A 375 -8.49 -1.19 -16.61
C ALA A 375 -9.53 -0.06 -16.61
N THR A 376 -10.69 -0.21 -15.96
CA THR A 376 -11.70 0.86 -15.90
C THR A 376 -11.46 1.76 -14.69
N PRO A 377 -11.37 3.10 -14.87
CA PRO A 377 -11.37 4.03 -13.76
C PRO A 377 -12.80 4.28 -13.27
N VAL A 378 -13.01 4.21 -11.96
CA VAL A 378 -14.34 4.37 -11.35
C VAL A 378 -14.26 5.24 -10.09
N GLU A 379 -15.14 6.23 -10.00
CA GLU A 379 -15.29 7.05 -8.79
C GLU A 379 -16.26 6.33 -7.84
N VAL A 380 -15.74 5.92 -6.68
CA VAL A 380 -16.44 5.16 -5.66
C VAL A 380 -16.87 6.07 -4.51
N MET A 381 -18.13 5.93 -4.11
CA MET A 381 -18.73 6.62 -2.96
C MET A 381 -19.14 5.61 -1.89
N GLY A 382 -18.96 5.99 -0.61
CA GLY A 382 -19.39 5.19 0.55
C GLY A 382 -18.25 4.68 1.43
N LEU A 383 -17.04 5.21 1.25
CA LEU A 383 -15.93 5.02 2.19
C LEU A 383 -16.20 5.82 3.47
N ASN A 384 -15.73 5.28 4.61
CA ASN A 384 -15.91 5.94 5.91
C ASN A 384 -15.01 7.16 6.08
N ASP A 385 -13.84 7.13 5.44
CA ASP A 385 -12.85 8.20 5.46
C ASP A 385 -12.14 8.30 4.09
N VAL A 386 -11.47 9.42 3.83
CA VAL A 386 -10.76 9.68 2.59
C VAL A 386 -9.48 8.81 2.55
N PRO A 387 -9.36 7.85 1.61
CA PRO A 387 -8.16 7.02 1.50
C PRO A 387 -6.95 7.83 1.02
N VAL A 388 -5.76 7.27 1.21
CA VAL A 388 -4.53 7.85 0.66
C VAL A 388 -4.42 7.50 -0.82
N ALA A 389 -4.00 8.47 -1.64
CA ALA A 389 -3.75 8.22 -3.05
C ALA A 389 -2.57 7.25 -3.22
N GLY A 390 -2.76 6.20 -4.02
CA GLY A 390 -1.83 5.08 -4.18
C GLY A 390 -2.14 3.86 -3.31
N ASP A 391 -3.07 3.96 -2.34
CA ASP A 391 -3.44 2.81 -1.52
C ASP A 391 -4.06 1.68 -2.38
N PRO A 392 -3.76 0.41 -2.04
CA PRO A 392 -4.45 -0.72 -2.65
C PRO A 392 -5.90 -0.79 -2.15
N ALA A 393 -6.80 -1.09 -3.07
CA ALA A 393 -8.21 -1.34 -2.82
C ALA A 393 -8.53 -2.82 -3.03
N GLU A 394 -9.03 -3.47 -1.98
CA GLU A 394 -9.29 -4.91 -1.92
C GLU A 394 -10.75 -5.15 -1.55
N ARG A 395 -11.40 -6.12 -2.21
CA ARG A 395 -12.75 -6.54 -1.82
C ARG A 395 -12.70 -7.59 -0.73
N VAL A 396 -13.53 -7.40 0.28
CA VAL A 396 -13.72 -8.36 1.38
C VAL A 396 -15.18 -8.82 1.46
N GLU A 397 -15.39 -9.97 2.10
CA GLU A 397 -16.70 -10.63 2.15
C GLU A 397 -17.68 -9.96 3.11
N SER A 398 -17.18 -9.34 4.19
CA SER A 398 -18.01 -8.77 5.27
C SER A 398 -17.48 -7.44 5.78
N GLU A 399 -18.39 -6.56 6.20
CA GLU A 399 -18.09 -5.29 6.86
C GLU A 399 -17.32 -5.47 8.18
N THR A 400 -17.62 -6.52 8.95
CA THR A 400 -16.86 -6.84 10.18
C THR A 400 -15.40 -7.13 9.87
N ARG A 401 -15.13 -7.96 8.86
CA ARG A 401 -13.76 -8.28 8.47
C ARG A 401 -13.04 -7.06 7.90
N ALA A 402 -13.73 -6.23 7.12
CA ALA A 402 -13.20 -4.97 6.60
C ALA A 402 -12.72 -4.05 7.72
N ARG A 403 -13.55 -3.93 8.77
CA ARG A 403 -13.26 -3.12 9.94
C ARG A 403 -12.06 -3.64 10.71
N GLU A 404 -11.98 -4.94 10.97
CA GLU A 404 -10.84 -5.57 11.65
C GLU A 404 -9.51 -5.28 10.93
N ILE A 405 -9.47 -5.50 9.62
CA ILE A 405 -8.26 -5.28 8.81
C ILE A 405 -7.86 -3.80 8.83
N ALA A 406 -8.83 -2.89 8.69
CA ALA A 406 -8.57 -1.46 8.75
C ALA A 406 -8.03 -1.02 10.13
N THR A 407 -8.62 -1.52 11.22
CA THR A 407 -8.16 -1.21 12.58
C THR A 407 -6.76 -1.75 12.86
N GLU A 408 -6.47 -2.98 12.43
CA GLU A 408 -5.15 -3.60 12.58
C GLU A 408 -4.08 -2.80 11.83
N ARG A 409 -4.36 -2.40 10.58
CA ARG A 409 -3.44 -1.55 9.78
C ARG A 409 -3.25 -0.16 10.41
N GLN A 410 -4.29 0.42 10.99
CA GLN A 410 -4.23 1.72 11.67
C GLN A 410 -3.42 1.65 12.97
N GLU A 411 -3.59 0.59 13.76
CA GLU A 411 -2.84 0.35 14.99
C GLU A 411 -1.37 0.09 14.70
N ALA A 412 -1.05 -0.77 13.74
CA ALA A 412 0.32 -1.06 13.33
C ALA A 412 1.09 0.20 12.89
N GLU A 413 0.45 1.09 12.11
CA GLU A 413 1.08 2.36 11.73
C GLU A 413 1.24 3.30 12.94
N ARG A 414 0.25 3.33 13.84
CA ARG A 414 0.32 4.15 15.05
C ARG A 414 1.48 3.69 15.94
N GLU A 415 1.69 2.39 16.09
CA GLU A 415 2.83 1.83 16.81
C GLU A 415 4.16 2.16 16.13
N GLN A 416 4.23 2.06 14.79
CA GLN A 416 5.43 2.48 14.04
C GLN A 416 5.75 3.97 14.23
N LYS A 417 4.74 4.85 14.17
CA LYS A 417 4.92 6.29 14.42
C LYS A 417 5.34 6.56 15.86
N LEU A 418 4.73 5.88 16.84
CA LEU A 418 5.12 6.00 18.25
C LEU A 418 6.56 5.48 18.48
N GLY A 419 6.96 4.41 17.80
CA GLY A 419 8.33 3.90 17.80
C GLY A 419 9.35 4.91 17.21
N GLN A 420 8.96 5.63 16.16
CA GLN A 420 9.77 6.73 15.60
C GLN A 420 9.82 7.96 16.53
N ILE A 421 8.72 8.27 17.22
CA ILE A 421 8.63 9.35 18.24
C ILE A 421 9.42 8.98 19.52
N GLY A 422 9.79 7.70 19.70
CA GLY A 422 10.70 7.24 20.75
C GLY A 422 12.07 7.90 20.75
N ARG A 423 12.47 8.57 19.66
CA ARG A 423 13.54 9.57 19.67
C ARG A 423 13.02 10.89 20.26
N ARG A 424 12.76 10.89 21.57
CA ARG A 424 12.70 12.16 22.30
C ARG A 424 14.07 12.85 22.12
N PRO A 425 14.13 14.11 21.66
CA PRO A 425 15.39 14.83 21.62
C PRO A 425 16.00 14.81 23.01
N SER A 426 17.29 14.48 23.07
CA SER A 426 18.01 14.44 24.34
C SER A 426 17.95 15.82 25.00
N LEU A 427 18.01 15.90 26.34
CA LEU A 427 18.08 17.17 27.06
C LEU A 427 19.21 18.09 26.52
N GLN A 428 20.27 17.49 25.99
CA GLN A 428 21.37 18.21 25.34
C GLN A 428 20.98 18.84 23.99
N GLU A 429 20.13 18.20 23.18
CA GLU A 429 19.60 18.75 21.93
C GLU A 429 18.60 19.88 22.19
N LEU A 430 17.75 19.73 23.21
CA LEU A 430 16.85 20.80 23.66
C LEU A 430 17.64 22.02 24.17
N PHE A 431 18.71 21.80 24.93
CA PHE A 431 19.59 22.89 25.38
C PHE A 431 20.32 23.57 24.21
N LYS A 432 20.75 22.82 23.19
CA LYS A 432 21.35 23.38 21.97
C LYS A 432 20.34 24.19 21.15
N GLN A 433 19.09 23.72 21.04
CA GLN A 433 18.02 24.46 20.37
C GLN A 433 17.62 25.73 21.13
N MET A 434 17.71 25.75 22.46
CA MET A 434 17.51 26.98 23.25
C MET A 434 18.70 27.95 23.18
N GLN A 435 19.93 27.46 22.96
CA GLN A 435 21.14 28.28 22.79
C GLN A 435 21.28 28.87 21.39
N ALA A 436 20.78 28.18 20.36
CA ALA A 436 20.58 28.76 19.03
C ALA A 436 19.39 29.73 19.14
N GLY A 437 19.67 31.03 19.31
CA GLY A 437 18.67 32.06 19.67
C GLY A 437 17.36 32.01 18.87
N GLU A 438 16.30 32.60 19.44
CA GLU A 438 14.89 32.54 18.98
C GLU A 438 14.70 32.25 17.49
N ILE A 439 14.67 30.97 17.13
CA ILE A 439 14.23 30.53 15.81
C ILE A 439 12.72 30.72 15.83
N LYS A 440 12.22 31.66 15.02
CA LYS A 440 10.78 31.88 14.90
C LYS A 440 10.20 30.73 14.10
N SER A 441 9.37 29.91 14.73
CA SER A 441 8.65 28.83 14.05
C SER A 441 7.34 29.34 13.48
N LEU A 442 7.14 29.19 12.17
CA LEU A 442 5.86 29.43 11.52
C LEU A 442 5.09 28.12 11.47
N ASN A 443 4.04 28.04 12.30
CA ASN A 443 3.15 26.90 12.33
C ASN A 443 2.10 27.03 11.22
N ILE A 444 1.88 25.95 10.46
CA ILE A 444 0.94 25.93 9.34
C ILE A 444 -0.02 24.75 9.49
N ILE A 445 -1.29 25.02 9.27
CA ILE A 445 -2.36 24.02 9.08
C ILE A 445 -2.77 24.09 7.61
N LEU A 446 -2.66 22.98 6.90
CA LEU A 446 -2.96 22.89 5.48
C LEU A 446 -4.29 22.16 5.24
N LYS A 447 -5.16 22.75 4.43
CA LYS A 447 -6.41 22.18 3.95
C LYS A 447 -6.46 22.28 2.44
N ALA A 448 -6.80 21.18 1.77
CA ALA A 448 -7.00 21.20 0.32
C ALA A 448 -8.17 20.32 -0.12
N ASP A 449 -8.61 20.51 -1.35
CA ASP A 449 -9.69 19.80 -2.00
C ASP A 449 -9.43 18.29 -2.19
N THR A 450 -8.19 17.93 -2.55
CA THR A 450 -7.76 16.56 -2.82
C THR A 450 -6.52 16.18 -2.01
N TYR A 451 -6.33 14.88 -1.75
CA TYR A 451 -5.13 14.38 -1.08
C TYR A 451 -3.85 14.73 -1.86
N GLY A 452 -3.94 14.68 -3.18
CA GLY A 452 -2.86 15.03 -4.08
C GLY A 452 -2.34 16.45 -3.88
N SER A 453 -3.25 17.42 -3.81
CA SER A 453 -2.92 18.83 -3.54
C SER A 453 -2.21 18.99 -2.19
N VAL A 454 -2.71 18.30 -1.14
CA VAL A 454 -2.12 18.36 0.21
C VAL A 454 -0.65 17.88 0.19
N GLU A 455 -0.40 16.74 -0.45
CA GLU A 455 0.95 16.15 -0.56
C GLU A 455 1.90 17.08 -1.31
N ALA A 456 1.47 17.58 -2.48
CA ALA A 456 2.27 18.46 -3.32
C ALA A 456 2.65 19.78 -2.63
N ILE A 457 1.68 20.42 -1.97
CA ILE A 457 1.91 21.68 -1.25
C ILE A 457 2.81 21.43 -0.03
N ARG A 458 2.60 20.33 0.70
CA ARG A 458 3.45 19.97 1.84
C ARG A 458 4.91 19.83 1.42
N ASP A 459 5.17 19.09 0.35
CA ASP A 459 6.52 18.85 -0.14
C ASP A 459 7.14 20.13 -0.71
N ALA A 460 6.35 20.97 -1.39
CA ALA A 460 6.80 22.29 -1.84
C ALA A 460 7.20 23.19 -0.67
N LEU A 461 6.38 23.26 0.38
CA LEU A 461 6.67 24.05 1.60
C LEU A 461 7.94 23.58 2.32
N LEU A 462 8.22 22.27 2.31
CA LEU A 462 9.45 21.71 2.89
C LEU A 462 10.70 22.03 2.08
N LYS A 463 10.58 22.14 0.75
CA LYS A 463 11.67 22.45 -0.19
C LYS A 463 11.99 23.95 -0.28
N LEU A 464 11.11 24.84 0.18
CA LEU A 464 11.35 26.28 0.14
C LEU A 464 12.64 26.65 0.89
N GLU A 465 13.45 27.49 0.26
CA GLU A 465 14.62 28.08 0.91
C GLU A 465 14.18 29.03 2.01
N LYS A 466 14.55 28.70 3.25
CA LYS A 466 14.09 29.41 4.44
C LYS A 466 15.02 30.60 4.75
N PRO A 467 14.49 31.79 5.05
CA PRO A 467 15.29 32.87 5.61
C PRO A 467 16.00 32.41 6.91
N GLN A 468 17.21 32.90 7.17
CA GLN A 468 17.94 32.58 8.40
C GLN A 468 17.08 32.92 9.63
N GLY A 469 16.83 31.92 10.48
CA GLY A 469 16.08 32.07 11.73
C GLY A 469 14.57 31.79 11.66
N VAL A 470 14.04 31.29 10.53
CA VAL A 470 12.63 30.90 10.40
C VAL A 470 12.47 29.40 10.11
N GLU A 471 11.69 28.70 10.91
CA GLU A 471 11.38 27.27 10.72
C GLU A 471 9.89 27.09 10.38
N ILE A 472 9.59 26.52 9.21
CA ILE A 472 8.20 26.16 8.85
C ILE A 472 7.87 24.79 9.45
N LYS A 473 6.81 24.71 10.25
CA LYS A 473 6.27 23.46 10.82
C LYS A 473 4.84 23.26 10.35
N ILE A 474 4.59 22.15 9.66
CA ILE A 474 3.24 21.76 9.25
C ILE A 474 2.67 20.88 10.36
N ILE A 475 1.73 21.44 11.14
CA ILE A 475 1.14 20.75 12.30
C ILE A 475 0.09 19.75 11.85
N SER A 476 -0.72 20.15 10.87
CA SER A 476 -1.82 19.33 10.35
C SER A 476 -1.98 19.59 8.85
N ALA A 477 -2.30 18.53 8.11
CA ALA A 477 -2.47 18.57 6.67
C ALA A 477 -3.58 17.58 6.29
N ASN A 478 -4.77 18.10 5.99
CA ASN A 478 -5.98 17.30 5.81
C ASN A 478 -6.73 17.68 4.53
N VAL A 479 -7.55 16.75 4.02
CA VAL A 479 -8.43 16.97 2.88
C VAL A 479 -9.79 17.47 3.36
N GLY A 480 -10.37 18.43 2.64
CA GLY A 480 -11.68 19.00 2.91
C GLY A 480 -11.63 20.47 3.33
N ASN A 481 -12.83 21.06 3.49
CA ASN A 481 -12.97 22.49 3.79
C ASN A 481 -12.44 22.85 5.18
N ILE A 482 -12.12 24.13 5.35
CA ILE A 482 -11.77 24.69 6.65
C ILE A 482 -13.00 24.67 7.56
N THR A 483 -12.86 24.08 8.74
CA THR A 483 -13.92 24.00 9.77
C THR A 483 -13.61 24.90 10.96
N GLU A 484 -14.61 25.21 11.79
CA GLU A 484 -14.40 25.96 13.03
C GLU A 484 -13.36 25.29 13.95
N ALA A 485 -13.37 23.96 14.03
CA ALA A 485 -12.39 23.20 14.79
C ALA A 485 -10.94 23.40 14.29
N ASP A 486 -10.75 23.60 12.98
CA ASP A 486 -9.43 23.91 12.42
C ASP A 486 -8.98 25.32 12.81
N ILE A 487 -9.91 26.29 12.89
CA ILE A 487 -9.63 27.66 13.33
C ILE A 487 -9.30 27.68 14.83
N ASP A 488 -10.06 26.97 15.66
CA ASP A 488 -9.78 26.85 17.09
C ASP A 488 -8.42 26.22 17.34
N PHE A 489 -8.09 25.16 16.59
CA PHE A 489 -6.77 24.52 16.65
C PHE A 489 -5.66 25.47 16.19
N ALA A 490 -5.91 26.28 15.15
CA ALA A 490 -4.96 27.28 14.67
C ALA A 490 -4.69 28.37 15.72
N ILE A 491 -5.72 28.84 16.42
CA ILE A 491 -5.59 29.81 17.52
C ILE A 491 -4.76 29.22 18.65
N ALA A 492 -5.06 27.98 19.07
CA ALA A 492 -4.34 27.31 20.14
C ALA A 492 -2.87 27.02 19.82
N ALA A 493 -2.56 26.74 18.54
CA ALA A 493 -1.23 26.41 18.07
C ALA A 493 -0.45 27.61 17.47
N GLU A 494 -1.03 28.83 17.52
CA GLU A 494 -0.50 30.03 16.85
C GLU A 494 -0.10 29.76 15.38
N ALA A 495 -0.98 29.03 14.68
CA ALA A 495 -0.75 28.56 13.32
C ALA A 495 -1.54 29.35 12.28
N ILE A 496 -0.99 29.45 11.06
CA ILE A 496 -1.71 29.98 9.90
C ILE A 496 -2.45 28.83 9.22
N VAL A 497 -3.73 29.03 8.90
CA VAL A 497 -4.51 28.09 8.09
C VAL A 497 -4.36 28.46 6.62
N LEU A 498 -3.89 27.52 5.79
CA LEU A 498 -3.79 27.66 4.35
C LEU A 498 -4.80 26.72 3.68
N GLY A 499 -5.73 27.31 2.92
CA GLY A 499 -6.68 26.59 2.08
C GLY A 499 -6.26 26.59 0.62
N PHE A 500 -6.32 25.44 -0.05
CA PHE A 500 -6.17 25.32 -1.50
C PHE A 500 -7.45 24.74 -2.11
N ASN A 501 -8.14 25.53 -2.93
CA ASN A 501 -9.45 25.20 -3.53
C ASN A 501 -10.55 24.83 -2.50
N VAL A 502 -10.53 25.42 -1.29
CA VAL A 502 -11.46 25.12 -0.19
C VAL A 502 -12.00 26.33 0.55
#